data_AF-A0A531LJB6-F1
#
_entry.id   AF-A0A531LJB6-F1
#
_cell.length_a   1.000
_cell.length_b   1.000
_cell.length_c   1.000
_cell.angle_alpha   90.00
_cell.angle_beta   90.00
_cell.angle_gamma   90.00
#
_symmetry.space_group_name_H-M   'P 1'
#
loop_
_entity.id
_entity.type
_entity.pdbx_description
1 polymer ?
#
loop_
_entity_poly.entity_id
_entity_poly.type
_entity_poly.pdbx_seq_one_letter_code
_entity_poly.pdbx_strand_id
1 'polypeptide(L)' 'PAANAPHEYVADARNVVRLPANVSIDNIKVDGHNLVLQQADGSVIVIKDGALNVPTFIIGEVEVPRVALIAAL' A
#
# COMPACT_ATOMS: atom_id res chain seq x y z
N PRO A 1 -16.46 -5.32 -8.99
CA PRO A 1 -16.38 -5.08 -7.54
C PRO A 1 -14.96 -4.68 -7.15
N ALA A 2 -14.73 -3.42 -6.76
CA ALA A 2 -13.48 -3.03 -6.14
C ALA A 2 -13.43 -3.73 -4.77
N ALA A 3 -12.50 -4.66 -4.59
CA ALA A 3 -12.29 -5.28 -3.30
C ALA A 3 -11.85 -4.17 -2.33
N ASN A 4 -12.64 -3.93 -1.29
CA ASN A 4 -12.28 -3.00 -0.22
C ASN A 4 -10.93 -3.47 0.34
N ALA A 5 -9.86 -2.76 -0.02
CA ALA A 5 -8.55 -3.03 0.55
C ALA A 5 -8.63 -2.81 2.07
N PRO A 6 -7.89 -3.59 2.87
CA PRO A 6 -7.79 -3.32 4.29
C PRO A 6 -7.29 -1.89 4.49
N HIS A 7 -7.93 -1.16 5.40
CA HIS A 7 -7.53 0.20 5.78
C HIS A 7 -6.50 0.20 6.91
N GLU A 8 -6.10 -0.97 7.39
CA GLU A 8 -5.05 -1.14 8.40
C GLU A 8 -3.96 -2.09 7.88
N TYR A 9 -2.70 -1.70 8.07
CA TYR A 9 -1.53 -2.49 7.72
C TYR A 9 -0.52 -2.49 8.87
N VAL A 10 0.37 -3.47 8.83
CA VAL A 10 1.52 -3.59 9.73
C VAL A 10 2.75 -3.82 8.86
N ALA A 11 3.88 -3.25 9.25
CA ALA A 11 5.14 -3.53 8.56
C ALA A 11 5.52 -5.02 8.74
N ASP A 12 6.05 -5.62 7.69
CA ASP A 12 6.54 -6.99 7.75
C ASP A 12 7.84 -7.12 8.56
N ALA A 13 8.39 -8.33 8.66
CA ALA A 13 9.65 -8.59 9.37
C ALA A 13 10.87 -7.83 8.79
N ARG A 14 10.77 -7.27 7.58
CA ARG A 14 11.80 -6.47 6.92
C ARG A 14 11.50 -4.97 7.03
N ASN A 15 10.51 -4.59 7.84
CA ASN A 15 10.01 -3.23 7.99
C ASN A 15 9.48 -2.64 6.67
N VAL A 16 8.79 -3.46 5.87
CA VAL A 16 8.17 -3.07 4.60
C VAL A 16 6.66 -3.18 4.69
N VAL A 17 5.95 -2.17 4.18
CA VAL A 17 4.50 -2.17 4.03
C VAL A 17 4.17 -2.26 2.53
N ARG A 18 3.42 -3.29 2.14
CA ARG A 18 2.94 -3.49 0.77
C ARG A 18 1.49 -3.06 0.67
N LEU A 19 1.26 -1.94 0.00
CA LEU A 19 -0.05 -1.39 -0.30
C LEU A 19 -0.48 -1.89 -1.70
N PRO A 20 -1.76 -2.14 -1.95
CA PRO A 20 -2.21 -2.59 -3.26
C PRO A 20 -2.12 -1.45 -4.31
N ALA A 21 -2.06 -1.81 -5.60
CA ALA A 21 -1.77 -0.88 -6.70
C ALA A 21 -2.81 0.23 -6.90
N ASN A 22 -4.00 0.05 -6.36
CA ASN A 22 -5.08 1.03 -6.37
C ASN A 22 -4.96 2.08 -5.25
N VAL A 23 -3.94 1.98 -4.39
CA VAL A 23 -3.69 2.97 -3.33
C VAL A 23 -2.89 4.14 -3.87
N SER A 24 -3.48 5.32 -3.76
CA SER A 24 -2.79 6.59 -3.97
C SER A 24 -2.55 7.28 -2.62
N ILE A 25 -1.30 7.66 -2.35
CA ILE A 25 -0.93 8.41 -1.14
C ILE A 25 -0.89 9.90 -1.52
N ASP A 26 -1.71 10.72 -0.85
CA ASP A 26 -1.73 12.17 -0.98
C ASP A 26 -0.93 12.84 0.14
N ASN A 27 -1.12 12.39 1.38
CA ASN A 27 -0.44 12.93 2.54
C ASN A 27 -0.08 11.84 3.55
N ILE A 28 0.96 12.08 4.35
CA ILE A 28 1.42 11.16 5.40
C ILE A 28 1.46 11.92 6.72
N LYS A 29 0.82 11.37 7.74
CA LYS A 29 0.73 11.93 9.09
C LYS A 29 1.21 10.90 10.11
N VAL A 30 1.77 11.39 11.21
CA VAL A 30 2.08 10.57 12.39
C VAL A 30 0.93 10.74 13.38
N ASP A 31 0.34 9.63 13.82
CA ASP A 31 -0.70 9.62 14.85
C ASP A 31 -0.29 8.67 15.99
N GLY A 32 0.27 9.25 17.05
CA GLY A 32 0.87 8.50 18.14
C GLY A 32 2.01 7.59 17.65
N HIS A 33 1.82 6.28 17.78
CA HIS A 33 2.77 5.28 17.30
C HIS A 33 2.53 4.83 15.85
N ASN A 34 1.43 5.28 15.24
CA ASN A 34 0.99 4.84 13.92
C ASN A 34 1.36 5.86 12.84
N LEU A 35 1.45 5.40 11.60
CA LEU A 35 1.43 6.29 10.44
C LEU A 35 0.04 6.27 9.83
N VAL A 36 -0.46 7.45 9.48
CA VAL A 36 -1.75 7.65 8.85
C VAL A 36 -1.49 8.19 7.45
N LEU A 37 -1.76 7.37 6.45
CA LEU A 37 -1.66 7.70 5.05
C LEU A 37 -3.02 8.18 4.59
N GLN A 38 -3.12 9.45 4.22
CA GLN A 38 -4.31 10.02 3.63
C GLN A 38 -4.23 9.90 2.11
N GLN A 39 -5.32 9.45 1.51
CA GLN A 39 -5.44 9.24 0.08
C GLN A 39 -6.12 10.46 -0.58
N ALA A 40 -5.93 10.60 -1.90
CA ALA A 40 -6.48 11.73 -2.67
C ALA A 40 -8.02 11.75 -2.75
N ASP A 41 -8.66 10.59 -2.55
CA ASP A 41 -10.11 10.46 -2.46
C ASP A 41 -10.67 10.78 -1.06
N GLY A 42 -9.80 11.11 -0.10
CA GLY A 42 -10.15 11.36 1.29
C GLY A 42 -10.11 10.13 2.19
N SER A 43 -9.92 8.93 1.63
CA SER A 43 -9.77 7.69 2.39
C SER A 43 -8.48 7.70 3.23
N VAL A 44 -8.46 6.88 4.27
CA VAL A 44 -7.34 6.84 5.22
C VAL A 44 -6.88 5.40 5.44
N ILE A 45 -5.57 5.22 5.40
CA ILE A 45 -4.89 3.96 5.70
C ILE A 45 -4.02 4.15 6.95
N VAL A 46 -4.16 3.23 7.91
CA VAL A 46 -3.40 3.26 9.17
C VAL A 46 -2.35 2.16 9.17
N ILE A 47 -1.10 2.55 9.42
CA ILE A 47 0.03 1.65 9.60
C ILE A 47 0.31 1.55 11.09
N LYS A 48 0.00 0.40 11.70
CA LYS A 48 0.25 0.19 13.13
C LYS A 48 1.74 0.21 13.40
N ASP A 49 2.13 0.92 14.47
CA ASP A 49 3.52 1.05 14.93
C ASP A 49 4.51 1.62 13.90
N GLY A 50 4.03 2.10 12.75
CA GLY A 50 4.87 2.62 11.68
C GLY A 50 5.61 3.89 12.06
N ALA A 51 5.17 4.64 13.08
CA ALA A 51 5.88 5.84 13.52
C ALA A 51 7.04 5.51 14.48
N LEU A 52 6.98 4.34 15.13
CA LEU A 52 8.08 3.85 15.98
C LEU A 52 9.28 3.41 15.14
N ASN A 53 9.01 2.80 13.98
CA ASN A 53 10.02 2.43 13.00
C ASN A 53 9.48 2.68 11.60
N VAL A 54 9.83 3.82 11.00
CA VAL A 54 9.30 4.26 9.70
C VAL A 54 9.60 3.19 8.63
N PRO A 55 8.56 2.53 8.08
CA PRO A 55 8.75 1.44 7.15
C PRO A 55 8.99 1.96 5.73
N THR A 56 9.48 1.08 4.87
CA THR A 56 9.49 1.32 3.42
C THR A 56 8.13 0.96 2.84
N PHE A 57 7.54 1.86 2.04
CA PHE A 57 6.27 1.63 1.37
C PHE A 57 6.47 1.12 -0.06
N ILE A 58 5.77 0.05 -0.43
CA ILE A 58 5.69 -0.46 -1.79
C ILE A 58 4.22 -0.45 -2.20
N ILE A 59 3.91 0.16 -3.35
CA ILE A 59 2.54 0.26 -3.87
C ILE A 59 2.40 -0.63 -5.10
N GLY A 60 1.42 -1.53 -5.06
CA GLY A 60 1.23 -2.58 -6.05
C GLY A 60 2.31 -3.65 -6.02
N GLU A 61 2.22 -4.57 -6.97
CA GLU A 61 3.29 -5.50 -7.34
C GLU A 61 3.18 -5.69 -8.85
N VAL A 62 3.97 -4.96 -9.63
CA VAL A 62 3.98 -5.19 -11.08
C VAL A 62 4.86 -6.42 -11.35
N GLU A 63 4.25 -7.60 -11.31
CA GLU A 63 4.77 -8.78 -12.02
C GLU A 63 3.88 -9.02 -13.24
N VAL A 64 4.35 -8.63 -14.43
CA VAL A 64 3.63 -8.82 -15.69
C VAL A 64 3.71 -10.31 -16.09
N PRO A 65 2.57 -11.02 -16.24
CA PRO A 65 2.56 -12.41 -16.70
C PRO A 65 3.01 -12.49 -18.16
N ARG A 66 4.04 -13.29 -18.43
CA ARG A 66 4.61 -13.49 -19.79
C ARG A 66 3.75 -14.39 -20.68
N VAL A 67 2.44 -14.23 -20.71
CA VAL A 67 1.56 -14.97 -21.65
C VAL A 67 0.69 -14.00 -22.43
N ALA A 68 1.33 -13.09 -23.16
CA ALA A 68 0.66 -12.22 -24.14
C ALA A 68 1.04 -12.55 -25.58
N LEU A 69 1.66 -13.71 -25.86
CA LEU A 69 2.01 -14.11 -27.22
C LEU A 69 1.34 -15.43 -27.62
N ILE A 70 0.01 -15.46 -27.64
CA ILE A 70 -0.75 -16.38 -28.49
C ILE A 70 -1.92 -15.61 -29.12
N ALA A 71 -1.66 -14.59 -29.92
CA ALA A 71 -2.70 -13.94 -30.75
C ALA A 71 -2.17 -13.10 -31.92
N ALA A 72 -1.01 -13.42 -32.50
CA ALA A 72 -0.56 -12.73 -33.72
C ALA A 72 0.39 -13.61 -34.57
N LEU A 73 -0.17 -14.61 -35.25
CA LEU A 73 -0.04 -14.95 -36.68
C LEU A 73 -0.31 -16.44 -36.94
#